data_AF-A0A553PVZ3-F1
#
_entry.id   AF-A0A553PVZ3-F1
#
_cell.length_a   1.000
_cell.length_b   1.000
_cell.length_c   1.000
_cell.angle_alpha   90.00
_cell.angle_beta   90.00
_cell.angle_gamma   90.00
#
_symmetry.space_group_name_H-M   'P 1'
#
loop_
_entity.id
_entity.type
_entity.pdbx_description
1 polymer ?
#
loop_
_entity_poly.entity_id
_entity_poly.type
_entity_poly.pdbx_seq_one_letter_code
_entity_poly.pdbx_strand_id
1 'polypeptide(L)'
;MKAVIQRVTRASVTVGGEQISSIGRGLCVLLGISVTDTQKDADYMVRKILNLRVFEDECGRSWSRSVMDGGLEVLFVSQFTLQSVLKGNKPDYHAAMPAELAQPFYNSILEQLREAYKPDLVKDGQFGAKMQVLIENDGPVTIQLESPPSPTDPKLLSKQEKQQQRKEKTRSKAPSESSREKAAQRSRGEPSASSGAEGDLSSEREP
;
A
#
# COMPACT_ATOMS: atom_id res chain seq x y z
N MET A 1 -0.56 7.09 -1.73
CA MET A 1 0.30 7.57 -2.83
C MET A 1 -0.47 7.41 -4.12
N LYS A 2 -0.45 8.43 -4.98
CA LYS A 2 -1.13 8.40 -6.29
C LYS A 2 -0.14 8.65 -7.40
N ALA A 3 -0.31 8.01 -8.54
CA ALA A 3 0.46 8.28 -9.73
C ALA A 3 -0.44 8.31 -10.96
N VAL A 4 -0.18 9.27 -11.85
CA VAL A 4 -0.71 9.26 -13.22
C VAL A 4 0.46 8.96 -14.15
N ILE A 5 0.37 7.83 -14.84
CA ILE A 5 1.41 7.31 -15.71
C ILE A 5 0.93 7.43 -17.15
N GLN A 6 1.73 8.05 -17.99
CA GLN A 6 1.44 8.23 -19.40
C GLN A 6 2.52 7.58 -20.23
N ARG A 7 2.12 6.76 -21.21
CA ARG A 7 3.03 6.25 -22.22
C ARG A 7 3.38 7.40 -23.17
N VAL A 8 4.65 7.59 -23.49
CA VAL A 8 5.08 8.73 -24.31
C VAL A 8 6.02 8.32 -25.42
N THR A 9 5.94 9.02 -26.55
CA THR A 9 6.98 9.00 -27.61
C THR A 9 8.17 9.88 -27.21
N ARG A 10 7.90 10.97 -26.46
CA ARG A 10 8.87 11.82 -25.77
C ARG A 10 8.18 12.64 -24.67
N ALA A 11 8.96 13.06 -23.69
CA ALA A 11 8.54 14.02 -22.68
C ALA A 11 9.70 14.88 -22.21
N SER A 12 9.44 16.11 -21.79
CA SER A 12 10.48 17.00 -21.26
C SER A 12 9.96 17.93 -20.19
N VAL A 13 10.88 18.45 -19.39
CA VAL A 13 10.62 19.44 -18.34
C VAL A 13 11.43 20.68 -18.62
N THR A 14 10.76 21.83 -18.58
CA THR A 14 11.35 23.15 -18.74
C THR A 14 11.05 24.00 -17.51
N VAL A 15 12.04 24.74 -17.01
CA VAL A 15 11.91 25.70 -15.90
C VAL A 15 12.46 27.04 -16.39
N GLY A 16 11.66 28.10 -16.29
CA GLY A 16 12.10 29.44 -16.75
C GLY A 16 12.41 29.54 -18.25
N GLY A 17 11.93 28.59 -19.07
CA GLY A 17 12.25 28.52 -20.51
C GLY A 17 13.46 27.64 -20.86
N GLU A 18 14.20 27.14 -19.86
CA GLU A 18 15.33 26.23 -20.05
C GLU A 18 14.91 24.77 -19.84
N GLN A 19 15.24 23.90 -20.79
CA GLN A 19 14.98 22.47 -20.68
C GLN A 19 15.99 21.84 -19.71
N ILE A 20 15.50 21.39 -18.55
CA ILE A 20 16.33 20.76 -17.52
C ILE A 20 16.42 19.24 -17.68
N SER A 21 15.46 18.64 -18.39
CA SER A 21 15.31 17.19 -18.47
C SER A 21 14.47 16.81 -19.67
N SER A 22 14.80 15.67 -20.29
CA SER A 22 14.05 15.11 -21.41
C SER A 22 14.26 13.60 -21.50
N ILE A 23 13.23 12.93 -21.99
CA ILE A 23 13.24 11.51 -22.38
C ILE A 23 12.69 11.36 -23.80
N GLY A 24 13.16 10.32 -24.49
CA GLY A 24 12.52 9.76 -25.66
C GLY A 24 11.36 8.83 -25.27
N ARG A 25 11.27 7.68 -25.95
CA ARG A 25 10.16 6.75 -25.74
C ARG A 25 10.21 6.17 -24.33
N GLY A 26 9.06 6.18 -23.65
CA GLY A 26 9.06 5.80 -22.24
C GLY A 26 7.77 6.10 -21.49
N LEU A 27 7.91 6.38 -20.20
CA LEU A 27 6.82 6.77 -19.31
C LEU A 27 7.05 8.17 -18.75
N CYS A 28 6.03 9.02 -18.82
CA CYS A 28 5.96 10.22 -17.98
C CYS A 28 5.08 9.92 -16.76
N VAL A 29 5.63 10.09 -15.57
CA VAL A 29 4.98 9.76 -14.30
C VAL A 29 4.81 11.02 -13.47
N LEU A 30 3.56 11.35 -13.17
CA LEU A 30 3.19 12.39 -12.23
C LEU A 30 2.90 11.75 -10.88
N LEU A 31 3.68 12.05 -9.84
CA LEU A 31 3.57 11.42 -8.52
C LEU A 31 2.98 12.38 -7.47
N GLY A 32 1.88 12.00 -6.85
CA GLY A 32 1.30 12.68 -5.70
C GLY A 32 1.52 11.92 -4.41
N ILE A 33 2.18 12.57 -3.44
CA ILE A 33 2.47 12.01 -2.12
C ILE A 33 1.45 12.56 -1.10
N SER A 34 0.76 11.66 -0.40
CA SER A 34 -0.18 11.96 0.68
C SER A 34 0.53 12.06 2.03
N VAL A 35 -0.04 12.83 2.97
CA VAL A 35 0.42 12.90 4.38
C VAL A 35 0.46 11.53 5.07
N THR A 36 -0.33 10.56 4.60
CA THR A 36 -0.41 9.21 5.17
C THR A 36 0.55 8.22 4.52
N ASP A 37 1.30 8.63 3.49
CA ASP A 37 2.13 7.72 2.73
C ASP A 37 3.35 7.27 3.53
N THR A 38 3.64 5.98 3.40
CA THR A 38 4.73 5.32 4.09
C THR A 38 5.74 4.73 3.11
N GLN A 39 6.88 4.27 3.62
CA GLN A 39 7.86 3.56 2.80
C GLN A 39 7.25 2.36 2.05
N LYS A 40 6.26 1.66 2.63
CA LYS A 40 5.58 0.55 1.95
C LYS A 40 4.85 0.98 0.69
N ASP A 41 4.32 2.21 0.69
CA ASP A 41 3.62 2.80 -0.46
C ASP A 41 4.61 3.18 -1.57
N ALA A 42 5.78 3.70 -1.18
CA ALA A 42 6.91 3.94 -2.08
C ALA A 42 7.34 2.62 -2.75
N ASP A 43 7.68 1.59 -1.97
CA ASP A 43 8.12 0.28 -2.49
C ASP A 43 7.09 -0.32 -3.45
N TYR A 44 5.80 -0.21 -3.11
CA TYR A 44 4.70 -0.66 -3.97
C TYR A 44 4.68 0.10 -5.29
N MET A 45 4.77 1.44 -5.23
CA MET A 45 4.64 2.32 -6.39
C MET A 45 5.82 2.13 -7.35
N VAL A 46 7.05 2.08 -6.84
CA VAL A 46 8.27 1.81 -7.63
C VAL A 46 8.12 0.50 -8.41
N ARG A 47 7.80 -0.59 -7.71
CA ARG A 47 7.61 -1.90 -8.33
C ARG A 47 6.50 -1.88 -9.38
N LYS A 48 5.39 -1.19 -9.11
CA LYS A 48 4.26 -1.13 -10.03
C LYS A 48 4.55 -0.32 -11.28
N ILE A 49 5.19 0.85 -11.16
CA ILE A 49 5.60 1.68 -12.29
C ILE A 49 6.51 0.89 -13.22
N LEU A 50 7.59 0.32 -12.66
CA LEU A 50 8.62 -0.35 -13.46
C LEU A 50 8.10 -1.61 -14.17
N ASN A 51 7.18 -2.35 -13.56
CA ASN A 51 6.62 -3.58 -14.13
C ASN A 51 5.30 -3.37 -14.89
N LEU A 52 4.84 -2.13 -15.05
CA LEU A 52 3.57 -1.83 -15.70
C LEU A 52 3.65 -2.18 -17.19
N ARG A 53 2.86 -3.15 -17.64
CA ARG A 53 2.86 -3.62 -19.03
C ARG A 53 1.95 -2.77 -19.90
N VAL A 54 2.51 -1.71 -20.49
CA VAL A 54 1.80 -0.75 -21.36
C VAL A 54 2.39 -0.64 -22.76
N PHE A 55 3.48 -1.35 -23.03
CA PHE A 55 4.11 -1.43 -24.34
C PHE A 55 3.75 -2.72 -25.07
N GLU A 56 3.90 -2.67 -26.39
CA GLU A 56 3.76 -3.83 -27.26
C GLU A 56 5.02 -4.69 -27.27
N ASP A 57 4.87 -5.96 -27.63
CA ASP A 57 5.99 -6.85 -27.91
C ASP A 57 6.40 -6.77 -29.39
N GLU A 58 7.43 -7.53 -29.75
CA GLU A 58 7.96 -7.57 -31.11
C GLU A 58 6.96 -8.13 -32.14
N CYS A 59 5.93 -8.84 -31.67
CA CYS A 59 4.85 -9.38 -32.49
C CYS A 59 3.64 -8.42 -32.55
N GLY A 60 3.73 -7.22 -31.97
CA GLY A 60 2.67 -6.22 -31.92
C GLY A 60 1.57 -6.53 -30.89
N ARG A 61 1.80 -7.45 -29.95
CA ARG A 61 0.82 -7.75 -28.89
C ARG A 61 0.80 -6.64 -27.85
N SER A 62 -0.30 -5.92 -27.75
CA SER A 62 -0.49 -4.87 -26.74
C SER A 62 -0.45 -5.41 -25.31
N TRP A 63 -0.10 -4.54 -24.35
CA TRP A 63 -0.10 -4.82 -22.89
C TRP A 63 0.83 -5.95 -22.46
N SER A 64 1.95 -6.12 -23.16
CA SER A 64 2.83 -7.29 -23.00
C SER A 64 4.17 -6.93 -22.35
N ARG A 65 4.72 -5.74 -22.64
CA ARG A 65 6.03 -5.29 -22.13
C ARG A 65 5.92 -4.09 -21.20
N SER A 66 6.78 -4.09 -20.20
CA SER A 66 7.01 -2.96 -19.29
C SER A 66 8.09 -2.01 -19.79
N VAL A 67 8.25 -0.87 -19.11
CA VAL A 67 9.34 0.08 -19.40
C VAL A 67 10.70 -0.60 -19.24
N MET A 68 10.84 -1.50 -18.26
CA MET A 68 12.05 -2.27 -18.05
C MET A 68 12.32 -3.24 -19.20
N ASP A 69 11.29 -3.99 -19.63
CA ASP A 69 11.43 -4.96 -20.71
C ASP A 69 11.88 -4.30 -22.02
N GLY A 70 11.44 -3.06 -22.27
CA GLY A 70 11.79 -2.29 -23.46
C GLY A 70 13.11 -1.52 -23.37
N GLY A 71 13.76 -1.46 -22.20
CA GLY A 71 14.94 -0.60 -22.02
C GLY A 71 14.63 0.89 -22.23
N LEU A 72 13.41 1.31 -21.89
CA LEU A 72 12.87 2.64 -22.18
C LEU A 72 13.06 3.61 -21.00
N GLU A 73 12.79 4.88 -21.23
CA GLU A 73 13.06 5.93 -20.24
C GLU A 73 11.86 6.22 -19.32
N VAL A 74 12.13 6.80 -18.16
CA VAL A 74 11.12 7.27 -17.21
C VAL A 74 11.41 8.72 -16.86
N LEU A 75 10.45 9.60 -17.09
CA LEU A 75 10.46 10.97 -16.57
C LEU A 75 9.54 11.01 -15.35
N PHE A 76 10.13 11.21 -14.17
CA PHE A 76 9.45 11.22 -12.89
C PHE A 76 9.29 12.65 -12.41
N VAL A 77 8.05 13.09 -12.12
CA VAL A 77 7.77 14.48 -11.75
C VAL A 77 6.84 14.53 -10.53
N SER A 78 7.22 15.33 -9.53
CA SER A 78 6.38 15.60 -8.36
C SER A 78 5.11 16.36 -8.75
N GLN A 79 3.94 15.87 -8.34
CA GLN A 79 2.63 16.44 -8.66
C GLN A 79 1.67 16.36 -7.45
N PHE A 80 1.84 17.27 -6.48
CA PHE A 80 1.03 17.30 -5.26
C PHE A 80 -0.47 17.45 -5.53
N THR A 81 -0.85 18.05 -6.68
CA THR A 81 -2.25 18.28 -7.02
C THR A 81 -3.06 17.00 -7.24
N LEU A 82 -2.40 15.85 -7.43
CA LEU A 82 -3.09 14.55 -7.47
C LEU A 82 -3.73 14.20 -6.12
N GLN A 83 -3.29 14.82 -5.03
CA GLN A 83 -3.89 14.72 -3.70
C GLN A 83 -4.96 15.80 -3.46
N SER A 84 -5.60 16.29 -4.53
CA SER A 84 -6.74 17.21 -4.40
C SER A 84 -8.00 16.52 -3.92
N VAL A 85 -8.72 17.18 -3.02
CA VAL A 85 -10.12 16.91 -2.69
C VAL A 85 -10.94 18.11 -3.18
N LEU A 86 -12.01 17.86 -3.94
CA LEU A 86 -12.87 18.94 -4.43
C LEU A 86 -13.93 19.29 -3.38
N LYS A 87 -13.95 20.56 -2.94
CA LYS A 87 -15.05 21.15 -2.17
C LYS A 87 -15.83 22.06 -3.11
N GLY A 88 -16.90 21.52 -3.71
CA GLY A 88 -17.53 22.13 -4.89
C GLY A 88 -16.56 22.12 -6.07
N ASN A 89 -16.29 23.30 -6.65
CA ASN A 89 -15.35 23.44 -7.77
C ASN A 89 -13.92 23.84 -7.34
N LYS A 90 -13.70 24.11 -6.04
CA LYS A 90 -12.40 24.53 -5.52
C LYS A 90 -11.60 23.29 -5.09
N PRO A 91 -10.38 23.07 -5.61
CA PRO A 91 -9.50 22.04 -5.11
C PRO A 91 -8.91 22.45 -3.75
N ASP A 92 -8.89 21.49 -2.84
CA ASP A 92 -8.27 21.54 -1.53
C ASP A 92 -7.17 20.48 -1.47
N TYR A 93 -5.98 20.82 -0.98
CA TYR A 93 -4.80 19.96 -1.00
C TYR A 93 -4.35 19.53 0.41
N HIS A 94 -5.22 19.59 1.43
CA HIS A 94 -4.89 19.17 2.80
C HIS A 94 -4.40 17.71 2.92
N ALA A 95 -4.72 16.85 1.94
CA ALA A 95 -4.26 15.47 1.90
C ALA A 95 -2.82 15.34 1.37
N ALA A 96 -2.27 16.37 0.69
CA ALA A 96 -0.92 16.36 0.16
C ALA A 96 0.11 16.50 1.28
N MET A 97 1.19 15.73 1.22
CA MET A 97 2.31 15.88 2.14
C MET A 97 2.95 17.27 2.01
N PRO A 98 3.23 17.99 3.13
CA PRO A 98 3.94 19.28 3.11
C PRO A 98 5.28 19.19 2.40
N ALA A 99 5.71 20.28 1.74
CA ALA A 99 6.90 20.28 0.88
C ALA A 99 8.18 19.86 1.62
N GLU A 100 8.32 20.25 2.89
CA GLU A 100 9.48 19.97 3.74
C GLU A 100 9.65 18.47 4.01
N LEU A 101 8.55 17.73 4.06
CA LEU A 101 8.54 16.27 4.23
C LEU A 101 8.50 15.55 2.88
N ALA A 102 7.79 16.11 1.91
CA ALA A 102 7.58 15.52 0.59
C ALA A 102 8.85 15.52 -0.24
N GLN A 103 9.71 16.55 -0.15
CA GLN A 103 10.95 16.61 -0.92
C GLN A 103 11.93 15.48 -0.57
N PRO A 104 12.34 15.27 0.70
CA PRO A 104 13.22 14.15 1.02
C PRO A 104 12.58 12.79 0.73
N PHE A 105 11.26 12.67 0.90
CA PHE A 105 10.56 11.43 0.61
C PHE A 105 10.48 11.14 -0.90
N TYR A 106 10.21 12.16 -1.72
CA TYR A 106 10.27 12.09 -3.18
C TYR A 106 11.66 11.67 -3.66
N ASN A 107 12.71 12.30 -3.14
CA ASN A 107 14.10 11.97 -3.49
C ASN A 107 14.44 10.51 -3.16
N SER A 108 13.97 10.00 -2.01
CA SER A 108 14.11 8.59 -1.64
C SER A 108 13.42 7.65 -2.66
N ILE A 109 12.22 8.00 -3.12
CA ILE A 109 11.48 7.21 -4.13
C ILE A 109 12.20 7.23 -5.48
N LEU A 110 12.71 8.41 -5.88
CA LEU A 110 13.47 8.56 -7.11
C LEU A 110 14.75 7.71 -7.09
N GLU A 111 15.45 7.67 -5.96
CA GLU A 111 16.64 6.83 -5.83
C GLU A 111 16.30 5.33 -5.87
N GLN A 112 15.22 4.91 -5.21
CA GLN A 112 14.73 3.53 -5.33
C GLN A 112 14.38 3.15 -6.78
N LEU A 113 13.81 4.07 -7.57
CA LEU A 113 13.57 3.85 -9.01
C LEU A 113 14.87 3.65 -9.79
N ARG A 114 15.90 4.45 -9.49
CA ARG A 114 17.22 4.35 -10.13
C ARG A 114 17.91 3.04 -9.78
N GLU A 115 17.89 2.66 -8.50
CA GLU A 115 18.46 1.40 -8.00
C GLU A 115 17.75 0.16 -8.58
N ALA A 116 16.41 0.19 -8.65
CA ALA A 116 15.62 -0.93 -9.14
C ALA A 116 15.62 -1.08 -10.67
N TYR A 117 16.11 -0.07 -11.41
CA TYR A 117 16.12 -0.09 -12.88
C TYR A 117 17.50 0.23 -13.48
N LYS A 118 17.69 1.46 -13.96
CA LYS A 118 18.95 1.98 -14.50
C LYS A 118 18.99 3.48 -14.24
N PRO A 119 19.98 4.00 -13.50
CA PRO A 119 20.03 5.42 -13.14
C PRO A 119 19.93 6.36 -14.35
N ASP A 120 20.59 6.01 -15.46
CA ASP A 120 20.64 6.86 -16.67
C ASP A 120 19.29 6.99 -17.39
N LEU A 121 18.40 6.01 -17.23
CA LEU A 121 17.07 6.00 -17.88
C LEU A 121 15.99 6.64 -17.02
N VAL A 122 16.28 7.00 -15.76
CA VAL A 122 15.33 7.65 -14.86
C VAL A 122 15.69 9.12 -14.71
N LYS A 123 14.90 9.97 -15.36
CA LYS A 123 15.02 11.42 -15.33
C LYS A 123 14.05 12.03 -14.33
N ASP A 124 14.46 13.15 -13.74
CA ASP A 124 13.69 13.94 -12.79
C ASP A 124 13.17 15.22 -13.46
N GLY A 125 12.16 15.85 -12.87
CA GLY A 125 11.91 17.27 -13.02
C GLY A 125 12.75 18.08 -12.02
N GLN A 126 12.16 19.16 -11.49
CA GLN A 126 12.77 19.95 -10.41
C GLN A 126 11.71 20.19 -9.34
N PHE A 127 11.85 19.50 -8.21
CA PHE A 127 10.90 19.59 -7.09
C PHE A 127 10.72 21.05 -6.64
N GLY A 128 9.46 21.46 -6.44
CA GLY A 128 9.11 22.81 -5.97
C GLY A 128 9.23 23.92 -7.02
N ALA A 129 9.78 23.64 -8.20
CA ALA A 129 9.85 24.63 -9.29
C ALA A 129 8.54 24.70 -10.09
N LYS A 130 8.27 25.87 -10.68
CA LYS A 130 7.21 26.02 -11.68
C LYS A 130 7.67 25.44 -13.01
N MET A 131 7.28 24.21 -13.26
CA MET A 131 7.65 23.45 -14.45
C MET A 131 6.64 23.61 -15.58
N GLN A 132 7.13 23.58 -16.82
CA GLN A 132 6.36 23.21 -18.00
C GLN A 132 6.73 21.77 -18.36
N VAL A 133 5.76 20.87 -18.33
CA VAL A 133 5.97 19.45 -18.66
C VAL A 133 5.34 19.18 -20.02
N LEU A 134 6.16 18.92 -21.02
CA LEU A 134 5.71 18.51 -22.35
C LEU A 134 5.54 17.00 -22.34
N ILE A 135 4.36 16.53 -22.74
CA ILE A 135 4.01 15.10 -22.76
C ILE A 135 3.42 14.78 -24.13
N GLU A 136 4.18 14.09 -24.98
CA GLU A 136 3.67 13.56 -26.24
C GLU A 136 3.13 12.15 -26.00
N ASN A 137 1.84 12.08 -25.64
CA ASN A 137 1.20 10.84 -25.20
C ASN A 137 0.99 9.87 -26.39
N ASP A 138 1.56 8.66 -26.25
CA ASP A 138 1.56 7.60 -27.26
C ASP A 138 0.32 6.71 -27.09
N GLY A 139 -0.72 6.94 -27.88
CA GLY A 139 -1.95 6.14 -27.92
C GLY A 139 -3.24 6.95 -28.06
N PRO A 140 -3.66 7.75 -27.05
CA PRO A 140 -3.00 7.93 -25.76
C PRO A 140 -3.26 6.77 -24.78
N VAL A 141 -2.25 6.46 -23.96
CA VAL A 141 -2.35 5.49 -22.85
C VAL A 141 -2.03 6.19 -21.54
N THR A 142 -3.02 6.22 -20.64
CA THR A 142 -2.92 6.85 -19.32
C THR A 142 -3.45 5.92 -18.24
N ILE A 143 -2.62 5.61 -17.25
CA ILE A 143 -2.93 4.70 -16.15
C ILE A 143 -2.85 5.45 -14.83
N GLN A 144 -3.86 5.28 -13.99
CA GLN A 144 -3.85 5.79 -12.62
C GLN A 144 -3.49 4.65 -11.68
N LEU A 145 -2.51 4.87 -10.81
CA LEU A 145 -2.14 3.95 -9.75
C LEU A 145 -2.34 4.59 -8.38
N GLU A 146 -2.71 3.78 -7.39
CA GLU A 146 -2.88 4.20 -6.01
C GLU A 146 -2.29 3.15 -5.05
N SER A 147 -1.65 3.61 -3.98
CA SER A 147 -1.20 2.80 -2.84
C SER A 147 -1.72 3.40 -1.52
N PRO A 148 -2.36 2.61 -0.64
CA PRO A 148 -2.87 1.27 -0.94
C PRO A 148 -3.90 1.34 -2.08
N PRO A 149 -4.05 0.27 -2.89
CA PRO A 149 -5.04 0.26 -3.96
C PRO A 149 -6.44 0.52 -3.38
N SER A 150 -7.23 1.34 -4.07
CA SER A 150 -8.55 1.70 -3.57
C SER A 150 -9.38 0.43 -3.31
N PRO A 151 -10.22 0.42 -2.27
CA PRO A 151 -11.10 -0.71 -1.96
C PRO A 151 -12.18 -0.91 -3.04
N THR A 152 -12.20 -0.17 -4.14
CA THR A 152 -13.14 -0.38 -5.24
C THR A 152 -12.76 -1.58 -6.12
N ASP A 153 -11.61 -2.23 -5.89
CA ASP A 153 -11.24 -3.46 -6.56
C ASP A 153 -12.11 -4.64 -6.04
N PRO A 154 -13.01 -5.22 -6.86
CA PRO A 154 -13.93 -6.29 -6.44
C PRO A 154 -13.22 -7.50 -5.82
N LYS A 155 -11.96 -7.73 -6.22
CA LYS A 155 -11.13 -8.82 -5.69
C LYS A 155 -10.60 -8.53 -4.27
N LEU A 156 -10.41 -7.26 -3.92
CA LEU A 156 -10.01 -6.84 -2.58
C LEU A 156 -11.22 -6.78 -1.64
N LEU A 157 -12.37 -6.29 -2.12
CA LEU A 157 -13.65 -6.37 -1.39
C LEU A 157 -13.98 -7.81 -1.02
N SER A 158 -13.97 -8.72 -2.00
CA SER A 158 -14.26 -10.14 -1.75
C SER A 158 -13.23 -10.83 -0.83
N LYS A 159 -11.97 -10.39 -0.83
CA LYS A 159 -10.96 -10.88 0.13
C LYS A 159 -11.21 -10.35 1.53
N GLN A 160 -11.52 -9.05 1.67
CA GLN A 160 -11.82 -8.41 2.94
C GLN A 160 -13.10 -8.96 3.57
N GLU A 161 -14.17 -9.11 2.78
CA GLU A 161 -15.42 -9.77 3.19
C GLU A 161 -15.17 -11.20 3.68
N LYS A 162 -14.38 -12.00 2.93
CA LYS A 162 -14.01 -13.36 3.36
C LYS A 162 -13.18 -13.38 4.64
N GLN A 163 -12.30 -12.40 4.83
CA GLN A 163 -11.49 -12.28 6.05
C GLN A 163 -12.33 -11.85 7.25
N GLN A 164 -13.31 -10.97 7.04
CA GLN A 164 -14.23 -10.46 8.05
C GLN A 164 -15.23 -11.55 8.48
N GLN A 165 -15.81 -12.29 7.52
CA GLN A 165 -16.64 -13.47 7.80
C GLN A 165 -15.86 -14.58 8.54
N ARG A 166 -14.57 -14.78 8.23
CA ARG A 166 -13.73 -15.72 8.99
C ARG A 166 -13.51 -15.24 10.42
N LYS A 167 -13.18 -13.96 10.63
CA LYS A 167 -13.01 -13.39 11.98
C LYS A 167 -14.30 -13.46 12.81
N GLU A 168 -15.46 -13.17 12.22
CA GLU A 168 -16.76 -13.31 12.90
C GLU A 168 -17.07 -14.77 13.25
N LYS A 169 -16.84 -15.72 12.33
CA LYS A 169 -17.01 -17.16 12.61
C LYS A 169 -16.05 -17.70 13.67
N THR A 170 -14.83 -17.16 13.78
CA THR A 170 -13.89 -17.52 14.84
C THR A 170 -14.29 -16.90 16.18
N ARG A 171 -14.85 -15.68 16.17
CA ARG A 171 -15.30 -14.97 17.38
C ARG A 171 -16.60 -15.55 17.94
N SER A 172 -17.50 -16.06 17.09
CA SER A 172 -18.72 -16.77 17.51
C SER A 172 -18.48 -18.23 17.92
N LYS A 173 -17.31 -18.79 17.63
CA LYS A 173 -16.87 -20.12 18.12
C LYS A 173 -16.00 -20.05 19.38
N ALA A 174 -15.68 -18.87 19.90
CA ALA A 174 -15.02 -18.76 21.20
C ALA A 174 -16.00 -19.22 22.29
N PRO A 175 -15.60 -20.12 23.21
CA PRO A 175 -16.46 -20.52 24.31
C PRO A 175 -16.80 -19.30 25.16
N SER A 176 -18.08 -19.08 25.46
CA SER A 176 -18.49 -18.12 26.47
C SER A 176 -17.80 -18.43 27.80
N GLU A 177 -17.38 -17.41 28.56
CA GLU A 177 -16.78 -17.59 29.89
C GLU A 177 -17.67 -18.42 30.84
N SER A 178 -18.99 -18.42 30.61
CA SER A 178 -19.96 -19.29 31.28
C SER A 178 -19.68 -20.80 31.12
N SER A 179 -18.97 -21.21 30.06
CA SER A 179 -18.63 -22.62 29.81
C SER A 179 -17.38 -23.07 30.57
N ARG A 180 -16.51 -22.16 31.01
CA ARG A 180 -15.32 -22.48 31.81
C ARG A 180 -15.65 -22.72 33.28
N GLU A 181 -16.64 -22.03 33.84
CA GLU A 181 -17.08 -22.27 35.22
C GLU A 181 -17.80 -23.62 35.40
N LYS A 182 -18.56 -24.09 34.41
CA LYS A 182 -19.21 -25.41 34.48
C LYS A 182 -18.24 -26.60 34.35
N ALA A 183 -17.07 -26.40 33.75
CA ALA A 183 -16.04 -27.44 33.67
C ALA A 183 -15.21 -27.54 34.96
N ALA A 184 -15.01 -26.42 35.67
CA ALA A 184 -14.33 -26.40 36.97
C ALA A 184 -15.21 -26.90 38.13
N GLN A 185 -16.53 -26.82 38.02
CA GLN A 185 -17.47 -27.34 39.02
C GLN A 185 -17.82 -28.84 38.86
N ARG A 186 -17.47 -29.48 37.73
CA ARG A 186 -17.70 -30.93 37.52
C ARG A 186 -16.58 -31.84 38.04
N SER A 187 -15.51 -31.28 38.61
CA SER A 187 -14.42 -32.04 39.23
C SER A 187 -14.39 -31.98 40.77
N ARG A 188 -15.48 -31.56 41.43
CA ARG A 188 -15.62 -31.59 42.90
C ARG A 188 -17.04 -31.98 43.31
N GLY A 189 -17.18 -33.20 43.84
CA GLY A 189 -18.39 -33.79 44.45
C GLY A 189 -18.63 -35.19 43.90
N GLU A 190 -18.59 -36.29 44.65
CA GLU A 190 -18.68 -36.53 46.10
C GLU A 190 -17.99 -37.87 46.45
N PRO A 191 -17.41 -38.05 47.65
CA PRO A 191 -17.22 -39.37 48.23
C PRO A 191 -18.48 -39.81 49.01
N SER A 192 -18.95 -41.02 48.70
CA SER A 192 -20.08 -41.70 49.33
C SER A 192 -19.84 -42.03 50.81
N ALA A 193 -20.87 -41.82 51.63
CA ALA A 193 -20.96 -42.29 53.01
C ALA A 193 -21.48 -43.75 53.09
N SER A 194 -20.80 -44.57 53.88
CA SER A 194 -21.23 -45.85 54.49
C SER A 194 -20.09 -46.25 55.45
N SER A 195 -20.23 -46.70 56.70
CA SER A 195 -21.34 -47.04 57.58
C SER A 195 -20.73 -47.42 58.94
N GLY A 196 -21.31 -46.96 60.07
CA GLY A 196 -21.16 -47.56 61.42
C GLY A 196 -19.74 -47.63 61.99
N ALA A 197 -19.47 -47.98 63.24
CA ALA A 197 -20.20 -48.04 64.50
C ALA A 197 -19.10 -48.31 65.55
N GLU A 198 -19.26 -47.76 66.75
CA GLU A 198 -18.63 -48.19 68.01
C GLU A 198 -17.10 -48.00 68.20
N GLY A 199 -16.70 -47.70 69.44
CA GLY A 199 -15.30 -47.87 69.86
C GLY A 199 -14.81 -46.84 70.86
N ASP A 200 -15.29 -47.02 72.08
CA ASP A 200 -14.97 -46.38 73.35
C ASP A 200 -13.47 -46.23 73.71
N LEU A 201 -13.24 -45.38 74.72
CA LEU A 201 -12.12 -45.32 75.68
C LEU A 201 -10.78 -44.65 75.30
N SER A 202 -10.53 -43.56 76.04
CA SER A 202 -9.43 -43.39 77.01
C SER A 202 -7.99 -43.60 76.50
N SER A 203 -6.99 -42.78 76.79
CA SER A 203 -6.70 -41.93 77.95
C SER A 203 -5.27 -41.41 77.72
N GLU A 204 -5.00 -40.19 78.22
CA GLU A 204 -3.77 -39.77 78.92
C GLU A 204 -2.39 -40.04 78.27
N ARG A 205 -1.36 -39.21 78.35
CA ARG A 205 -0.98 -37.94 78.99
C ARG A 205 0.43 -37.69 78.43
N GLU A 206 0.69 -36.52 77.84
CA GLU A 206 1.75 -35.54 78.26
C GLU A 206 3.23 -36.01 78.18
N PRO A 207 4.21 -35.08 78.28
CA PRO A 207 4.74 -34.25 77.20
C PRO A 207 6.14 -34.69 76.70
#